data_AF-A2F6Y9-F1
#
_entry.id   AF-A2F6Y9-F1
#
_cell.length_a   1.000
_cell.length_b   1.000
_cell.length_c   1.000
_cell.angle_alpha   90.00
_cell.angle_beta   90.00
_cell.angle_gamma   90.00
#
_symmetry.space_group_name_H-M   'P 1'
#
loop_
_entity.id
_entity.type
_entity.pdbx_description
1 polymer ?
#
loop_
_entity_poly.entity_id
_entity_poly.type
_entity_poly.pdbx_seq_one_letter_code
_entity_poly.pdbx_strand_id
1 'polypeptide(L)'
;MTSIDYDTYAKTLNSWYNDEEFISLRTVSELCNIFDKCSFTTKQYKTTFSIISRKFNTSDVLTLSQHAKIDNFEDTQAAFEILNFISRILNHNTLRDISVFVQTHKYHRLIKYEKGEHGNDILTIMGNAAVTFDHDGIIVEEQE
;
A
#
# COMPACT_ATOMS: atom_id res chain seq x y z
N MET A 1 26.62 17.18 -16.61
CA MET A 1 25.25 16.93 -16.12
C MET A 1 25.27 17.19 -14.63
N THR A 2 24.51 18.17 -14.14
CA THR A 2 24.29 18.36 -12.71
C THR A 2 23.53 17.15 -12.18
N SER A 3 24.16 16.40 -11.28
CA SER A 3 23.54 15.27 -10.60
C SER A 3 22.32 15.78 -9.83
N ILE A 4 21.16 15.15 -10.02
CA ILE A 4 19.98 15.45 -9.22
C ILE A 4 20.24 14.97 -7.80
N ASP A 5 20.01 15.84 -6.81
CA ASP A 5 20.10 15.51 -5.40
C ASP A 5 18.74 14.99 -4.89
N TYR A 6 18.56 13.67 -5.02
CA TYR A 6 17.33 12.99 -4.59
C TYR A 6 17.13 13.04 -3.06
N ASP A 7 18.20 13.08 -2.27
CA ASP A 7 18.11 13.16 -0.80
C ASP A 7 17.56 14.51 -0.35
N THR A 8 17.97 15.59 -1.01
CA THR A 8 17.41 16.92 -0.74
C THR A 8 15.92 16.99 -1.09
N TYR A 9 15.50 16.41 -2.22
CA TYR A 9 14.08 16.37 -2.57
C TYR A 9 13.25 15.52 -1.59
N ALA A 10 13.77 14.37 -1.15
CA ALA A 10 13.08 13.55 -0.16
C ALA A 10 12.87 14.29 1.17
N LYS A 11 13.90 15.01 1.66
CA LYS A 11 13.82 15.82 2.90
C LYS A 11 12.86 17.00 2.79
N THR A 12 12.62 17.48 1.57
CA THR A 12 11.73 18.61 1.29
C THR A 12 10.38 18.19 0.74
N LEU A 13 9.96 16.93 0.91
CA LEU A 13 8.66 16.41 0.44
C LEU A 13 7.47 17.36 0.72
N ASN A 14 7.44 17.96 1.91
CA ASN A 14 6.39 18.91 2.32
C ASN A 14 6.26 20.14 1.41
N SER A 15 7.32 20.53 0.69
CA SER A 15 7.31 21.71 -0.17
C SER A 15 6.83 21.43 -1.59
N TRP A 16 6.73 20.18 -2.01
CA TRP A 16 6.45 19.85 -3.41
C TRP A 16 5.47 18.69 -3.64
N TYR A 17 5.07 17.91 -2.63
CA TYR A 17 4.21 16.73 -2.84
C TYR A 17 2.88 17.01 -3.58
N ASN A 18 2.39 18.25 -3.51
CA ASN A 18 1.18 18.74 -4.16
C ASN A 18 1.47 19.70 -5.34
N ASP A 19 2.73 19.85 -5.72
CA ASP A 19 3.18 20.69 -6.82
C ASP A 19 3.15 19.90 -8.14
N GLU A 20 2.15 20.22 -8.96
CA GLU A 20 1.93 19.58 -10.26
C GLU A 20 3.04 19.90 -11.27
N GLU A 21 3.63 21.10 -11.20
CA GLU A 21 4.73 21.49 -12.08
C GLU A 21 6.00 20.71 -11.73
N PHE A 22 6.32 20.62 -10.42
CA PHE A 22 7.42 19.79 -9.95
C PHE A 22 7.28 18.34 -10.45
N ILE A 23 6.12 17.72 -10.26
CA ILE A 23 5.88 16.33 -10.66
C ILE A 23 5.98 16.17 -12.18
N SER A 24 5.47 17.13 -12.96
CA SER A 24 5.41 17.04 -14.43
C SER A 24 6.77 17.25 -15.11
N LEU A 25 7.72 17.94 -14.46
CA LEU A 25 9.05 18.19 -15.00
C LEU A 25 10.02 17.01 -14.83
N ARG A 26 9.58 15.90 -14.22
CA ARG A 26 10.42 14.75 -13.88
C ARG A 26 9.99 13.51 -14.66
N THR A 27 10.99 12.73 -15.03
CA THR A 27 10.79 11.39 -15.58
C THR A 27 10.33 10.41 -14.50
N VAL A 28 9.74 9.30 -14.93
CA VAL A 28 9.33 8.21 -14.02
C VAL A 28 10.52 7.72 -13.18
N SER A 29 11.70 7.52 -13.80
CA SER A 29 12.89 7.07 -13.09
C SER A 29 13.37 8.05 -12.03
N GLU A 30 13.32 9.35 -12.30
CA GLU A 30 13.70 10.37 -11.31
C GLU A 30 12.70 10.40 -10.15
N LEU A 31 11.41 10.29 -10.43
CA LEU A 31 10.39 10.21 -9.39
C LEU A 31 10.53 8.93 -8.55
N CYS A 32 10.82 7.77 -9.16
CA CYS A 32 11.14 6.55 -8.41
C CYS A 32 12.30 6.76 -7.43
N ASN A 33 13.42 7.32 -7.92
CA ASN A 33 14.60 7.60 -7.09
C ASN A 33 14.31 8.57 -5.93
N ILE A 34 13.40 9.54 -6.13
CA ILE A 34 12.93 10.42 -5.06
C ILE A 34 12.04 9.64 -4.09
N PHE A 35 11.09 8.86 -4.60
CA PHE A 35 10.09 8.16 -3.79
C PHE A 35 10.69 7.07 -2.91
N ASP A 36 11.73 6.38 -3.37
CA ASP A 36 12.51 5.40 -2.59
C ASP A 36 13.08 5.99 -1.30
N LYS A 37 13.34 7.30 -1.30
CA LYS A 37 13.89 8.05 -0.15
C LYS A 37 12.81 8.78 0.63
N CYS A 38 11.59 8.85 0.13
CA CYS A 38 10.48 9.52 0.77
C CYS A 38 9.78 8.64 1.80
N SER A 39 9.09 9.30 2.71
CA SER A 39 8.21 8.67 3.69
C SER A 39 6.93 9.49 3.73
N PHE A 40 5.93 9.02 2.98
CA PHE A 40 4.67 9.73 2.80
C PHE A 40 3.75 9.51 4.01
N THR A 41 3.01 10.55 4.37
CA THR A 41 1.73 10.37 5.09
C THR A 41 0.66 9.88 4.14
N THR A 42 -0.41 9.27 4.68
CA THR A 42 -1.61 8.88 3.92
C THR A 42 -2.15 10.02 3.05
N LYS A 43 -2.19 11.25 3.59
CA LYS A 43 -2.65 12.45 2.88
C LYS A 43 -1.74 12.80 1.72
N GLN A 44 -0.43 12.88 1.96
CA GLN A 44 0.54 13.21 0.90
C GLN A 44 0.48 12.17 -0.22
N TYR A 45 0.45 10.88 0.12
CA TYR A 45 0.32 9.81 -0.87
C TYR A 45 -0.91 10.02 -1.76
N LYS A 46 -2.10 10.20 -1.15
CA LYS A 46 -3.35 10.43 -1.91
C LYS A 46 -3.25 11.66 -2.80
N THR A 47 -2.71 12.77 -2.30
CA THR A 47 -2.57 14.01 -3.07
C THR A 47 -1.59 13.81 -4.25
N THR A 48 -0.39 13.30 -3.98
CA THR A 48 0.64 13.09 -4.99
C THR A 48 0.17 12.12 -6.07
N PHE A 49 -0.43 10.99 -5.71
CA PHE A 49 -0.92 10.01 -6.68
C PHE A 49 -2.18 10.46 -7.44
N SER A 50 -2.96 11.40 -6.89
CA SER A 50 -4.03 12.07 -7.65
C SER A 50 -3.47 13.01 -8.73
N ILE A 51 -2.28 13.58 -8.52
CA ILE A 51 -1.59 14.35 -9.56
C ILE A 51 -0.96 13.41 -10.58
N ILE A 52 -0.23 12.40 -10.12
CA ILE A 52 0.46 11.43 -10.99
C ILE A 52 -0.53 10.72 -11.92
N SER A 53 -1.65 10.24 -11.40
CA SER A 53 -2.67 9.53 -12.21
C SER A 53 -3.31 10.39 -13.31
N ARG A 54 -3.22 11.73 -13.23
CA ARG A 54 -3.68 12.64 -14.29
C ARG A 54 -2.63 12.92 -15.35
N LYS A 55 -1.35 12.66 -15.06
CA LYS A 55 -0.21 13.00 -15.93
C LYS A 55 0.43 11.80 -16.59
N PHE A 56 0.47 10.68 -15.88
CA PHE A 56 1.15 9.47 -16.28
C PHE A 56 0.14 8.39 -16.66
N ASN A 57 0.56 7.47 -17.52
CA ASN A 57 -0.26 6.31 -17.86
C ASN A 57 -0.33 5.33 -16.68
N THR A 58 -1.26 4.38 -16.70
CA THR A 58 -1.47 3.44 -15.60
C THR A 58 -0.22 2.60 -15.26
N SER A 59 0.61 2.23 -16.25
CA SER A 59 1.84 1.46 -16.03
C SER A 59 2.88 2.26 -15.27
N ASP A 60 3.04 3.53 -15.61
CA ASP A 60 3.93 4.46 -14.92
C ASP A 60 3.45 4.71 -13.49
N VAL A 61 2.13 4.90 -13.32
CA VAL A 61 1.52 5.08 -11.99
C VAL A 61 1.76 3.86 -11.11
N LEU A 62 1.62 2.64 -11.66
CA LEU A 62 1.96 1.40 -10.97
C LEU A 62 3.44 1.34 -10.56
N THR A 63 4.32 1.65 -11.50
CA THR A 63 5.77 1.67 -11.26
C THR A 63 6.10 2.63 -10.12
N LEU A 64 5.62 3.87 -10.19
CA LEU A 64 5.81 4.88 -9.14
C LEU A 64 5.25 4.44 -7.78
N SER A 65 4.11 3.75 -7.76
CA SER A 65 3.49 3.26 -6.52
C SER A 65 4.33 2.21 -5.79
N GLN A 66 5.15 1.43 -6.52
CA GLN A 66 6.05 0.43 -5.93
C GLN A 66 7.21 1.06 -5.15
N HIS A 67 7.62 2.28 -5.54
CA HIS A 67 8.70 3.02 -4.88
C HIS A 67 8.20 3.96 -3.78
N ALA A 68 6.89 4.17 -3.67
CA ALA A 68 6.32 5.09 -2.68
C ALA A 68 5.99 4.37 -1.37
N LYS A 69 6.70 4.73 -0.29
CA LYS A 69 6.44 4.23 1.06
C LYS A 69 5.53 5.16 1.84
N ILE A 70 4.47 4.61 2.44
CA ILE A 70 3.72 5.28 3.51
C ILE A 70 4.37 4.89 4.84
N ASP A 71 4.81 5.88 5.62
CA ASP A 71 5.61 5.63 6.82
C ASP A 71 4.79 4.95 7.93
N ASN A 72 3.61 5.49 8.20
CA ASN A 72 2.70 5.01 9.23
C ASN A 72 1.25 5.23 8.81
N PHE A 73 0.42 4.22 9.01
CA PHE A 73 -1.04 4.36 8.93
C PHE A 73 -1.58 4.76 10.30
N GLU A 74 -2.45 5.77 10.33
CA GLU A 74 -3.08 6.25 11.58
C GLU A 74 -3.95 5.16 12.22
N ASP A 75 -4.69 4.41 11.38
CA ASP A 75 -5.51 3.29 11.80
C ASP A 75 -5.74 2.30 10.64
N THR A 76 -6.50 1.23 10.91
CA THR A 76 -6.88 0.25 9.88
C THR A 76 -7.75 0.88 8.79
N GLN A 77 -8.57 1.87 9.11
CA GLN A 77 -9.47 2.52 8.15
C GLN A 77 -8.65 3.31 7.11
N ALA A 78 -7.62 4.02 7.53
CA ALA A 78 -6.68 4.73 6.66
C ALA A 78 -5.96 3.77 5.69
N ALA A 79 -5.59 2.57 6.14
CA ALA A 79 -5.01 1.55 5.26
C ALA A 79 -6.00 1.09 4.18
N PHE A 80 -7.26 0.82 4.55
CA PHE A 80 -8.30 0.48 3.58
C PHE A 80 -8.65 1.65 2.64
N GLU A 81 -8.60 2.89 3.11
CA GLU A 81 -8.77 4.06 2.25
C GLU A 81 -7.69 4.13 1.17
N ILE A 82 -6.44 3.82 1.50
CA ILE A 82 -5.34 3.77 0.52
C ILE A 82 -5.55 2.62 -0.46
N LEU A 83 -5.91 1.43 0.03
CA LEU A 83 -6.17 0.28 -0.84
C LEU A 83 -7.31 0.57 -1.82
N ASN A 84 -8.39 1.18 -1.34
CA ASN A 84 -9.52 1.59 -2.18
C ASN A 84 -9.12 2.70 -3.16
N PHE A 85 -8.31 3.67 -2.72
CA PHE A 85 -7.78 4.72 -3.59
C PHE A 85 -6.90 4.15 -4.71
N ILE A 86 -5.99 3.23 -4.40
CA ILE A 86 -5.17 2.51 -5.39
C ILE A 86 -6.07 1.73 -6.35
N SER A 87 -7.07 1.00 -5.85
CA SER A 87 -8.00 0.25 -6.70
C SER A 87 -8.71 1.13 -7.73
N ARG A 88 -9.05 2.38 -7.36
CA ARG A 88 -9.69 3.35 -8.24
C ARG A 88 -8.72 3.92 -9.28
N ILE A 89 -7.52 4.28 -8.85
CA ILE A 89 -6.48 4.79 -9.77
C ILE A 89 -6.12 3.74 -10.83
N LEU A 90 -6.04 2.48 -10.41
CA LEU A 90 -5.71 1.36 -11.29
C LEU A 90 -6.92 0.79 -12.03
N ASN A 91 -8.12 1.29 -11.73
CA ASN A 91 -9.39 0.77 -12.23
C ASN A 91 -9.53 -0.76 -12.06
N HIS A 92 -9.10 -1.27 -10.90
CA HIS A 92 -9.00 -2.71 -10.65
C HIS A 92 -10.02 -3.16 -9.60
N ASN A 93 -11.19 -3.62 -10.05
CA ASN A 93 -12.29 -4.03 -9.17
C ASN A 93 -11.94 -5.17 -8.22
N THR A 94 -11.09 -6.13 -8.63
CA THR A 94 -10.67 -7.22 -7.75
C THR A 94 -9.97 -6.73 -6.47
N LEU A 95 -9.16 -5.66 -6.54
CA LEU A 95 -8.52 -5.10 -5.35
C LEU A 95 -9.55 -4.48 -4.40
N ARG A 96 -10.57 -3.83 -4.97
CA ARG A 96 -11.70 -3.31 -4.20
C ARG A 96 -12.49 -4.43 -3.54
N ASP A 97 -12.80 -5.50 -4.26
CA ASP A 97 -13.58 -6.63 -3.73
C ASP A 97 -12.82 -7.35 -2.61
N ILE A 98 -11.50 -7.58 -2.78
CA ILE A 98 -10.63 -8.11 -1.74
C ILE A 98 -10.63 -7.18 -0.51
N SER A 99 -10.48 -5.86 -0.72
CA SER A 99 -10.51 -4.87 0.36
C SER A 99 -11.81 -4.95 1.16
N VAL A 100 -12.95 -5.02 0.48
CA VAL A 100 -14.28 -5.13 1.11
C VAL A 100 -14.39 -6.44 1.87
N PHE A 101 -14.00 -7.57 1.27
CA PHE A 101 -14.02 -8.88 1.92
C PHE A 101 -13.24 -8.88 3.24
N VAL A 102 -11.99 -8.39 3.22
CA VAL A 102 -11.12 -8.35 4.41
C VAL A 102 -11.71 -7.43 5.48
N GLN A 103 -12.25 -6.27 5.10
CA GLN A 103 -12.88 -5.33 6.03
C GLN A 103 -14.11 -5.94 6.71
N THR A 104 -14.99 -6.61 5.97
CA THR A 104 -16.20 -7.26 6.51
C THR A 104 -15.87 -8.46 7.39
N HIS A 105 -14.84 -9.23 7.07
CA HIS A 105 -14.42 -10.40 7.87
C HIS A 105 -13.82 -10.00 9.22
N LYS A 106 -13.08 -8.89 9.29
CA LYS A 106 -12.57 -8.37 10.58
C LYS A 106 -13.72 -8.02 11.53
N TYR A 107 -14.78 -7.40 11.02
CA TYR A 107 -16.00 -7.10 11.79
C TYR A 107 -16.69 -8.37 12.30
N HIS A 108 -16.83 -9.41 11.46
CA HIS A 108 -17.43 -10.67 11.88
C HIS A 108 -16.62 -11.40 12.95
N ARG A 109 -15.27 -11.37 12.89
CA ARG A 109 -14.43 -11.92 13.95
C ARG A 109 -14.64 -11.18 15.27
N LEU A 110 -14.60 -9.84 15.30
CA LEU A 110 -14.79 -9.06 16.52
C LEU A 110 -16.13 -9.38 17.21
N ILE A 111 -17.21 -9.50 16.44
CA ILE A 111 -18.54 -9.84 16.96
C ILE A 111 -18.58 -11.27 17.52
N LYS A 112 -17.92 -12.25 16.89
CA LYS A 112 -17.84 -13.63 17.42
C LYS A 112 -17.07 -13.69 18.75
N TYR A 113 -15.98 -12.93 18.89
CA TYR A 113 -15.23 -12.83 20.15
C TYR A 113 -16.05 -12.17 21.26
N GLU A 114 -16.77 -11.09 20.97
CA GLU A 114 -17.66 -10.43 21.94
C GLU A 114 -18.84 -11.33 22.38
N LYS A 115 -19.27 -12.25 21.51
CA LYS A 115 -20.33 -13.24 21.80
C LYS A 115 -19.83 -14.56 22.39
N GLY A 116 -18.52 -14.74 22.57
CA GLY A 116 -17.93 -15.98 23.10
C GLY A 116 -18.00 -17.18 22.16
N GLU A 117 -18.24 -16.98 20.87
CA GLU A 117 -18.32 -18.04 19.86
C GLU A 117 -16.93 -18.33 19.28
N HIS A 118 -16.18 -19.22 19.93
CA HIS A 118 -14.89 -19.72 19.44
C HIS A 118 -15.07 -20.83 18.40
N GLY A 119 -15.46 -20.46 17.19
CA GLY A 119 -15.34 -21.34 16.02
C GLY A 119 -13.93 -21.29 15.45
N ASN A 120 -13.30 -22.44 15.23
CA ASN A 120 -12.07 -22.57 14.43
C ASN A 120 -12.36 -22.17 12.99
N ASP A 121 -12.27 -20.86 12.72
CA ASP A 121 -12.53 -20.30 11.40
C ASP A 121 -11.35 -20.57 10.46
N ILE A 122 -11.63 -20.70 9.16
CA ILE A 122 -10.65 -21.10 8.13
C ILE A 122 -9.42 -20.18 8.12
N LEU A 123 -9.57 -18.90 8.50
CA LEU A 123 -8.46 -17.96 8.61
C LEU A 123 -7.56 -18.17 9.85
N THR A 124 -8.05 -18.80 10.92
CA THR A 124 -7.19 -19.28 12.03
C THR A 124 -6.36 -20.47 11.56
N ILE A 125 -6.97 -21.36 10.77
CA ILE A 125 -6.27 -22.49 10.14
C ILE A 125 -5.21 -21.97 9.14
N MET A 126 -5.55 -20.96 8.33
CA MET A 126 -4.61 -20.35 7.38
C MET A 126 -3.56 -19.47 8.04
N GLY A 127 -3.87 -18.80 9.16
CA GLY A 127 -2.91 -18.06 9.96
C GLY A 127 -1.87 -18.99 10.58
N ASN A 128 -2.29 -20.15 11.08
CA ASN A 128 -1.37 -21.20 11.53
C ASN A 128 -0.57 -21.79 10.36
N ALA A 129 -1.20 -21.98 9.19
CA ALA A 129 -0.50 -22.43 7.98
C ALA A 129 0.55 -21.41 7.47
N ALA A 130 0.30 -20.11 7.63
CA ALA A 130 1.24 -19.05 7.29
C ALA A 130 2.43 -18.97 8.26
N VAL A 131 2.23 -19.38 9.52
CA VAL A 131 3.30 -19.46 10.53
C VAL A 131 4.20 -20.69 10.32
N THR A 132 3.72 -21.74 9.62
CA THR A 132 4.53 -22.92 9.23
C THR A 132 5.38 -22.74 7.97
N PHE A 133 5.33 -21.59 7.28
CA PHE A 133 6.31 -21.30 6.22
C PHE A 133 7.52 -20.61 6.84
N ASP A 134 8.57 -21.38 7.15
CA ASP A 134 9.89 -20.79 7.41
C ASP A 134 10.52 -20.28 6.09
N HIS A 135 11.65 -19.59 6.25
CA HIS A 135 12.29 -18.75 5.25
C HIS A 135 12.69 -19.43 3.93
N ASP A 136 12.57 -20.75 3.81
CA ASP A 136 13.02 -21.51 2.63
C ASP A 136 11.90 -22.27 1.88
N GLY A 137 10.62 -22.10 2.26
CA GLY A 137 9.49 -22.53 1.44
C GLY A 137 9.32 -24.06 1.28
N ILE A 138 9.79 -24.86 2.23
CA ILE A 138 9.57 -26.32 2.25
C ILE A 138 8.41 -26.66 3.19
N ILE A 139 7.44 -27.43 2.68
CA ILE A 139 6.32 -27.99 3.46
C ILE A 139 6.90 -29.10 4.35
N VAL A 140 6.83 -28.92 5.67
CA VAL A 140 7.08 -30.00 6.63
C VAL A 140 5.72 -30.60 6.99
N GLU A 141 5.43 -31.79 6.50
CA GLU A 141 4.29 -32.58 6.97
C GLU A 141 4.58 -33.05 8.40
N GLU A 142 3.80 -32.58 9.38
CA GLU A 142 3.76 -33.21 10.70
C GLU A 142 3.09 -34.59 10.54
N GLN A 143 3.88 -35.67 10.69
CA GLN A 143 3.36 -37.01 10.91
C GLN A 143 2.94 -37.16 12.37
N GLU A 144 1.80 -37.86 12.54
CA GLU A 144 0.98 -38.11 13.74
C GLU A 144 1.69 -38.26 15.10
#